data_AF-G1Q3M5-F1
#
_entry.id   AF-G1Q3M5-F1
#
_cell.length_a   1.000
_cell.length_b   1.000
_cell.length_c   1.000
_cell.angle_alpha   90.00
_cell.angle_beta   90.00
_cell.angle_gamma   90.00
#
_symmetry.space_group_name_H-M   'P 1'
#
loop_
_entity.id
_entity.type
_entity.pdbx_description
1 polymer ?
#
loop_
_entity_poly.entity_id
_entity_poly.type
_entity_poly.pdbx_seq_one_letter_code
_entity_poly.pdbx_strand_id
1 'polypeptide(L)'
;RFRNKCAYLRFSCASRIRTYLREVSSHASVVGAQAREEYARAVAAMAQKLRAAQYNGSYFDRGAKGGGRLCTPEGWFSCQGPFDMADCASRHSINPYGSRESRVLFSTWNLDHIIEKKRTVIPALAAAAGAAGRQVDWEYFYSLLFTCQNLKLVHIACHKKTTHGLSCDPRRIYRPQAKPRRRAARKRP
;
A
#
# COMPACT_ATOMS: atom_id res chain seq x y z
N ARG A 1 23.26 -5.40 14.41
CA ARG A 1 22.84 -4.10 15.01
C ARG A 1 22.97 -3.00 13.94
N PHE A 2 22.01 -2.07 13.82
CA PHE A 2 22.05 -1.02 12.79
C PHE A 2 23.12 0.03 13.09
N ARG A 3 23.91 0.42 12.07
CA ARG A 3 25.02 1.38 12.19
C ARG A 3 24.62 2.85 12.06
N ASN A 4 23.47 3.16 11.45
CA ASN A 4 23.00 4.54 11.31
C ASN A 4 21.46 4.66 11.45
N LYS A 5 21.00 5.87 11.83
CA LYS A 5 19.58 6.16 12.10
C LYS A 5 18.70 5.97 10.86
N CYS A 6 19.19 6.37 9.67
CA CYS A 6 18.47 6.22 8.40
C CYS A 6 18.21 4.75 8.06
N ALA A 7 19.22 3.89 8.19
CA ALA A 7 19.11 2.46 7.91
C ALA A 7 18.12 1.77 8.86
N TYR A 8 18.10 2.16 10.13
CA TYR A 8 17.10 1.67 11.07
C TYR A 8 15.68 2.08 10.66
N LEU A 9 15.44 3.35 10.35
CA LEU A 9 14.10 3.82 9.97
C LEU A 9 13.64 3.26 8.63
N ARG A 10 14.57 3.12 7.66
CA ARG A 10 14.33 2.41 6.40
C ARG A 10 13.89 0.97 6.63
N PHE A 11 14.60 0.26 7.52
CA PHE A 11 14.24 -1.09 7.92
C PHE A 11 12.88 -1.14 8.63
N SER A 12 12.59 -0.18 9.51
CA SER A 12 11.34 -0.09 10.25
C SER A 12 10.14 0.06 9.30
N CYS A 13 10.24 0.97 8.33
CA CYS A 13 9.23 1.14 7.29
C CYS A 13 9.06 -0.15 6.46
N ALA A 14 10.16 -0.67 5.91
CA ALA A 14 10.16 -1.90 5.11
C ALA A 14 9.53 -3.09 5.87
N SER A 15 9.73 -3.15 7.20
CA SER A 15 9.15 -4.21 8.04
C SER A 15 7.63 -4.10 8.16
N ARG A 16 7.08 -2.87 8.26
CA ARG A 16 5.62 -2.66 8.25
C ARG A 16 5.01 -3.10 6.92
N ILE A 17 5.62 -2.67 5.82
CA ILE A 17 5.19 -3.02 4.46
C ILE A 17 5.31 -4.53 4.19
N ARG A 18 6.37 -5.19 4.67
CA ARG A 18 6.49 -6.67 4.63
C ARG A 18 5.39 -7.37 5.41
N THR A 19 4.99 -6.84 6.55
CA THR A 19 3.84 -7.39 7.30
C THR A 19 2.56 -7.30 6.49
N TYR A 20 2.33 -6.20 5.76
CA TYR A 20 1.17 -6.10 4.87
C TYR A 20 1.21 -7.16 3.78
N LEU A 21 2.38 -7.39 3.16
CA LEU A 21 2.53 -8.46 2.16
C LEU A 21 2.27 -9.84 2.76
N ARG A 22 2.82 -10.14 3.95
CA ARG A 22 2.58 -11.41 4.66
C ARG A 22 1.10 -11.65 4.91
N GLU A 23 0.35 -10.63 5.32
CA GLU A 23 -1.09 -10.74 5.54
C GLU A 23 -1.85 -11.03 4.23
N VAL A 24 -1.51 -10.34 3.13
CA VAL A 24 -2.08 -10.60 1.81
C VAL A 24 -1.77 -12.03 1.35
N SER A 25 -0.52 -12.48 1.52
CA SER A 25 -0.11 -13.86 1.18
C SER A 25 -0.82 -14.90 2.04
N SER A 26 -0.97 -14.66 3.34
CA SER A 26 -1.67 -15.59 4.24
C SER A 26 -3.14 -15.78 3.89
N HIS A 27 -3.77 -14.78 3.26
CA HIS A 27 -5.17 -14.88 2.85
C HIS A 27 -5.37 -15.91 1.72
N ALA A 28 -4.32 -16.29 0.97
CA ALA A 28 -4.42 -17.29 -0.10
C ALA A 28 -4.96 -18.65 0.40
N SER A 29 -4.78 -18.99 1.69
CA SER A 29 -5.28 -20.24 2.26
C SER A 29 -6.82 -20.31 2.33
N VAL A 30 -7.49 -19.16 2.46
CA VAL A 30 -8.95 -19.06 2.55
C VAL A 30 -9.61 -18.69 1.21
N VAL A 31 -8.81 -18.43 0.17
CA VAL A 31 -9.31 -18.21 -1.19
C VAL A 31 -9.79 -19.54 -1.77
N GLY A 32 -10.99 -19.51 -2.38
CA GLY A 32 -11.60 -20.66 -3.04
C GLY A 32 -10.76 -21.21 -4.20
N ALA A 33 -10.90 -22.51 -4.48
CA ALA A 33 -10.04 -23.22 -5.44
C ALA A 33 -9.98 -22.56 -6.82
N GLN A 34 -11.13 -22.09 -7.32
CA GLN A 34 -11.25 -21.43 -8.63
C GLN A 34 -10.45 -20.13 -8.74
N ALA A 35 -10.28 -19.40 -7.63
CA ALA A 35 -9.62 -18.09 -7.60
C ALA A 35 -8.15 -18.17 -7.14
N ARG A 36 -7.73 -19.31 -6.58
CA ARG A 36 -6.46 -19.43 -5.85
C ARG A 36 -5.24 -19.22 -6.73
N GLU A 37 -5.23 -19.78 -7.93
CA GLU A 37 -4.12 -19.62 -8.86
C GLU A 37 -3.93 -18.16 -9.27
N GLU A 38 -5.00 -17.49 -9.70
CA GLU A 38 -4.93 -16.09 -10.14
C GLU A 38 -4.61 -15.14 -8.99
N TYR A 39 -5.16 -15.39 -7.80
CA TYR A 39 -4.79 -14.66 -6.59
C TYR A 39 -3.29 -14.80 -6.29
N ALA A 40 -2.76 -16.03 -6.30
CA ALA A 40 -1.34 -16.27 -6.07
C ALA A 40 -0.46 -15.60 -7.13
N ARG A 41 -0.88 -15.60 -8.40
CA ARG A 41 -0.21 -14.92 -9.52
C ARG A 41 -0.12 -13.40 -9.27
N ALA A 42 -1.24 -12.77 -8.88
CA ALA A 42 -1.29 -11.35 -8.54
C ALA A 42 -0.40 -11.01 -7.33
N VAL A 43 -0.46 -11.83 -6.28
CA VAL A 43 0.38 -11.65 -5.07
C VAL A 43 1.87 -11.78 -5.40
N ALA A 44 2.25 -12.74 -6.25
CA ALA A 44 3.63 -12.91 -6.69
C ALA A 44 4.12 -11.69 -7.49
N ALA A 45 3.31 -11.17 -8.40
CA ALA A 45 3.63 -9.95 -9.16
C ALA A 45 3.82 -8.73 -8.23
N MET A 46 2.90 -8.53 -7.28
CA MET A 46 3.02 -7.48 -6.27
C MET A 46 4.29 -7.65 -5.42
N ALA A 47 4.62 -8.88 -5.00
CA ALA A 47 5.81 -9.16 -4.21
C ALA A 47 7.11 -8.85 -4.97
N GLN A 48 7.17 -9.15 -6.27
CA GLN A 48 8.32 -8.78 -7.11
C GLN A 48 8.46 -7.26 -7.23
N LYS A 49 7.37 -6.55 -7.53
CA LYS A 49 7.38 -5.09 -7.61
C LYS A 49 7.80 -4.45 -6.28
N LEU A 50 7.33 -4.99 -5.17
CA LEU A 50 7.65 -4.51 -3.83
C LEU A 50 9.12 -4.76 -3.45
N ARG A 51 9.70 -5.90 -3.86
CA ARG A 51 11.14 -6.16 -3.72
C ARG A 51 11.98 -5.17 -4.50
N ALA A 52 11.61 -4.90 -5.75
CA ALA A 52 12.29 -3.90 -6.59
C ALA A 52 12.23 -2.50 -5.96
N ALA A 53 11.10 -2.16 -5.34
CA ALA A 53 10.91 -0.90 -4.59
C ALA A 53 11.50 -0.92 -3.17
N GLN A 54 12.29 -1.95 -2.80
CA GLN A 54 12.88 -2.11 -1.47
C GLN A 54 11.86 -2.00 -0.31
N TYR A 55 10.65 -2.52 -0.54
CA TYR A 55 9.51 -2.46 0.39
C TYR A 55 9.16 -1.04 0.84
N ASN A 56 9.38 -0.06 -0.03
CA ASN A 56 9.12 1.36 0.21
C ASN A 56 9.80 1.89 1.48
N GLY A 57 10.93 1.30 1.88
CA GLY A 57 11.66 1.71 3.07
C GLY A 57 12.08 3.18 3.04
N SER A 58 12.20 3.75 1.84
CA SER A 58 12.50 5.18 1.61
C SER A 58 11.52 6.12 2.29
N TYR A 59 10.27 5.71 2.53
CA TYR A 59 9.26 6.57 3.16
C TYR A 59 9.74 7.12 4.50
N PHE A 60 10.50 6.35 5.27
CA PHE A 60 11.02 6.80 6.56
C PHE A 60 12.49 7.20 6.52
N ASP A 61 13.09 7.35 5.35
CA ASP A 61 14.50 7.71 5.19
C ASP A 61 14.66 9.18 4.76
N ARG A 62 15.03 10.05 5.70
CA ARG A 62 15.33 11.47 5.43
C ARG A 62 16.41 11.67 4.37
N GLY A 63 17.28 10.69 4.14
CA GLY A 63 18.33 10.74 3.10
C GLY A 63 17.86 10.27 1.72
N ALA A 64 16.63 9.78 1.58
CA ALA A 64 16.12 9.29 0.31
C ALA A 64 15.96 10.44 -0.71
N LYS A 65 16.42 10.20 -1.95
CA LYS A 65 16.31 11.12 -3.08
C LYS A 65 15.01 10.85 -3.86
N GLY A 66 14.55 11.83 -4.65
CA GLY A 66 13.45 11.63 -5.61
C GLY A 66 12.03 11.59 -5.02
N GLY A 67 11.78 12.28 -3.91
CA GLY A 67 10.42 12.48 -3.38
C GLY A 67 9.79 11.27 -2.67
N GLY A 68 10.52 10.16 -2.54
CA GLY A 68 10.03 8.94 -1.88
C GLY A 68 10.08 8.94 -0.35
N ARG A 69 10.27 10.10 0.31
CA ARG A 69 10.31 10.25 1.78
C ARG A 69 9.06 10.97 2.29
N LEU A 70 8.57 10.57 3.46
CA LEU A 70 7.44 11.19 4.16
C LEU A 70 7.85 12.24 5.20
N CYS A 71 9.16 12.45 5.35
CA CYS A 71 9.71 13.47 6.22
C CYS A 71 10.45 14.55 5.44
N THR A 72 10.68 15.68 6.09
CA THR A 72 11.61 16.71 5.62
C THR A 72 13.05 16.16 5.57
N PRO A 73 13.99 16.83 4.88
CA PRO A 73 15.40 16.43 4.89
C PRO A 73 16.03 16.33 6.29
N GLU A 74 15.52 17.08 7.26
CA GLU A 74 15.95 17.09 8.66
C GLU A 74 15.38 15.88 9.44
N GLY A 75 14.34 15.24 8.90
CA GLY A 75 13.69 14.06 9.46
C GLY A 75 12.40 14.33 10.24
N TRP A 76 11.77 15.48 10.03
CA TRP A 76 10.47 15.78 10.63
C TRP A 76 9.33 15.11 9.86
N PHE A 77 8.53 14.31 10.55
CA PHE A 77 7.30 13.73 10.05
C PHE A 77 6.11 14.51 10.59
N SER A 78 5.12 14.76 9.73
CA SER A 78 3.86 15.39 10.09
C SER A 78 2.73 14.39 9.94
N CYS A 79 1.82 14.36 10.92
CA CYS A 79 0.61 13.55 10.84
C CYS A 79 -0.26 14.02 9.69
N GLN A 80 -0.69 13.09 8.84
CA GLN A 80 -1.55 13.37 7.68
C GLN A 80 -3.05 13.43 8.05
N GLY A 81 -3.39 13.33 9.34
CA GLY A 81 -4.77 13.31 9.83
C GLY A 81 -5.46 11.96 9.63
N PRO A 82 -6.62 11.75 10.28
CA PRO A 82 -7.39 10.51 10.13
C PRO A 82 -7.80 10.27 8.67
N PHE A 83 -8.25 9.05 8.37
CA PHE A 83 -8.60 8.62 7.00
C PHE A 83 -9.67 9.50 6.33
N ASP A 84 -10.59 10.07 7.13
CA ASP A 84 -11.74 10.87 6.71
C ASP A 84 -11.52 12.38 6.73
N MET A 85 -10.31 12.83 7.01
CA MET A 85 -9.96 14.26 7.01
C MET A 85 -8.78 14.52 6.08
N ALA A 86 -8.68 15.72 5.52
CA ALA A 86 -7.52 16.10 4.70
C ALA A 86 -6.24 16.17 5.54
N ASP A 87 -6.32 16.79 6.72
CA ASP A 87 -5.16 17.13 7.56
C ASP A 87 -5.35 16.79 9.04
N CYS A 88 -4.25 16.84 9.81
CA CYS A 88 -4.27 16.67 11.26
C CYS A 88 -4.58 17.99 11.97
N ALA A 89 -5.78 18.11 12.56
CA ALA A 89 -6.19 19.30 13.33
C ALA A 89 -5.22 19.65 14.47
N SER A 90 -4.70 18.64 15.18
CA SER A 90 -3.75 18.81 16.28
C SER A 90 -2.30 19.04 15.82
N ARG A 91 -2.03 19.04 14.50
CA ARG A 91 -0.71 19.27 13.90
C ARG A 91 0.42 18.43 14.53
N HIS A 92 0.11 17.17 14.87
CA HIS A 92 1.10 16.25 15.44
C HIS A 92 2.31 16.13 14.52
N SER A 93 3.50 16.26 15.10
CA SER A 93 4.78 16.08 14.40
C SER A 93 5.78 15.35 15.26
N ILE A 94 6.77 14.73 14.64
CA ILE A 94 7.84 14.01 15.36
C ILE A 94 9.12 13.94 14.52
N ASN A 95 10.27 14.05 15.18
CA ASN A 95 11.55 13.75 14.57
C ASN A 95 12.20 12.51 15.22
N PRO A 96 12.01 11.30 14.66
CA PRO A 96 12.60 10.07 15.20
C PRO A 96 14.12 10.00 15.03
N TYR A 97 14.74 10.96 14.34
CA TYR A 97 16.19 11.10 14.26
C TYR A 97 16.77 11.90 15.43
N GLY A 98 15.96 12.68 16.15
CA GLY A 98 16.41 13.56 17.22
C GLY A 98 16.93 12.79 18.44
N SER A 99 16.15 11.84 18.95
CA SER A 99 16.48 11.10 20.17
C SER A 99 16.09 9.62 20.12
N ARG A 100 16.58 8.83 21.09
CA ARG A 100 16.15 7.43 21.26
C ARG A 100 14.67 7.34 21.61
N GLU A 101 14.18 8.25 22.44
CA GLU A 101 12.79 8.30 22.89
C GLU A 101 11.85 8.62 21.73
N SER A 102 12.12 9.67 20.94
CA SER A 102 11.31 10.01 19.77
C SER A 102 11.27 8.86 18.76
N ARG A 103 12.36 8.11 18.62
CA ARG A 103 12.39 6.91 17.78
C ARG A 103 11.51 5.78 18.31
N VAL A 104 11.43 5.60 19.63
CA VAL A 104 10.53 4.63 20.26
C VAL A 104 9.08 5.10 20.10
N LEU A 105 8.78 6.37 20.37
CA LEU A 105 7.44 6.95 20.17
C LEU A 105 6.97 6.82 18.72
N PHE A 106 7.86 6.97 17.73
CA PHE A 106 7.50 6.78 16.33
C PHE A 106 7.02 5.35 15.99
N SER A 107 7.29 4.36 16.85
CA SER A 107 6.71 3.02 16.69
C SER A 107 5.19 2.99 16.90
N THR A 108 4.62 3.95 17.65
CA THR A 108 3.17 4.07 17.87
C THR A 108 2.45 4.77 16.72
N TRP A 109 3.18 5.48 15.85
CA TRP A 109 2.65 6.06 14.63
C TRP A 109 2.32 4.97 13.62
N ASN A 110 1.22 5.10 12.90
CA ASN A 110 0.72 4.08 11.98
C ASN A 110 0.80 4.54 10.51
N LEU A 111 1.00 3.59 9.61
CA LEU A 111 0.71 3.76 8.19
C LEU A 111 -0.68 3.17 7.97
N ASP A 112 -1.69 4.00 8.17
CA ASP A 112 -3.10 3.64 8.15
C ASP A 112 -3.64 3.58 6.71
N HIS A 113 -4.43 2.55 6.41
CA HIS A 113 -4.99 2.33 5.09
C HIS A 113 -6.32 3.08 4.97
N ILE A 114 -6.42 4.08 4.08
CA ILE A 114 -7.66 4.84 3.86
C ILE A 114 -8.79 3.88 3.46
N ILE A 115 -8.61 3.11 2.40
CA ILE A 115 -9.43 1.94 2.07
C ILE A 115 -8.83 0.74 2.82
N GLU A 116 -9.59 0.22 3.78
CA GLU A 116 -9.11 -0.79 4.73
C GLU A 116 -8.59 -2.06 4.04
N LYS A 117 -7.33 -2.39 4.31
CA LYS A 117 -6.67 -3.56 3.72
C LYS A 117 -7.42 -4.88 4.00
N LYS A 118 -7.65 -5.20 5.28
CA LYS A 118 -8.22 -6.50 5.68
C LYS A 118 -9.73 -6.59 5.44
N ARG A 119 -10.46 -5.49 5.64
CA ARG A 119 -11.92 -5.46 5.51
C ARG A 119 -12.37 -5.31 4.06
N THR A 120 -11.59 -4.63 3.23
CA THR A 120 -12.04 -4.25 1.87
C THR A 120 -11.08 -4.73 0.79
N VAL A 121 -9.80 -4.32 0.83
CA VAL A 121 -8.89 -4.50 -0.32
C VAL A 121 -8.56 -5.97 -0.59
N ILE A 122 -8.22 -6.75 0.45
CA ILE A 122 -7.89 -8.17 0.32
C ILE A 122 -9.11 -8.99 -0.12
N PRO A 123 -10.30 -8.87 0.50
CA PRO A 123 -11.50 -9.55 0.01
C PRO A 123 -11.87 -9.17 -1.43
N ALA A 124 -11.75 -7.89 -1.81
CA ALA A 124 -12.01 -7.45 -3.17
C ALA A 124 -11.04 -8.08 -4.20
N LEU A 125 -9.76 -8.21 -3.84
CA LEU A 125 -8.78 -8.91 -4.67
C LEU A 125 -9.12 -10.39 -4.84
N ALA A 126 -9.49 -11.07 -3.75
CA ALA A 126 -9.89 -12.48 -3.77
C ALA A 126 -11.14 -12.70 -4.63
N ALA A 127 -12.15 -11.85 -4.48
CA ALA A 127 -13.36 -11.88 -5.31
C ALA A 127 -13.04 -11.61 -6.79
N ALA A 128 -12.19 -10.63 -7.08
CA ALA A 128 -11.79 -10.30 -8.44
C ALA A 128 -11.04 -11.47 -9.13
N ALA A 129 -10.19 -12.17 -8.39
CA ALA A 129 -9.44 -13.32 -8.89
C ALA A 129 -10.34 -14.53 -9.24
N GLY A 130 -11.54 -14.62 -8.66
CA GLY A 130 -12.54 -15.64 -8.99
C GLY A 130 -13.46 -15.30 -10.16
N ALA A 131 -13.39 -14.08 -10.70
CA ALA A 131 -14.27 -13.65 -11.78
C ALA A 131 -13.79 -14.19 -13.14
N ALA A 132 -14.57 -15.07 -13.74
CA ALA A 132 -14.27 -15.65 -15.05
C ALA A 132 -14.18 -14.58 -16.16
N GLY A 133 -13.22 -14.75 -17.07
CA GLY A 133 -13.11 -13.95 -18.30
C GLY A 133 -12.60 -12.51 -18.12
N ARG A 134 -12.13 -12.12 -16.92
CA ARG A 134 -11.56 -10.80 -16.67
C ARG A 134 -10.20 -10.91 -15.99
N GLN A 135 -9.22 -10.16 -16.48
CA GLN A 135 -7.90 -10.10 -15.85
C GLN A 135 -7.89 -9.03 -14.75
N VAL A 136 -7.45 -9.42 -13.55
CA VAL A 136 -7.31 -8.51 -12.41
C VAL A 136 -6.25 -7.45 -12.70
N ASP A 137 -6.55 -6.18 -12.40
CA ASP A 137 -5.54 -5.12 -12.37
C ASP A 137 -4.82 -5.14 -11.02
N TRP A 138 -3.84 -6.04 -10.89
CA TRP A 138 -3.06 -6.18 -9.67
C TRP A 138 -2.26 -4.90 -9.31
N GLU A 139 -2.00 -4.00 -10.27
CA GLU A 139 -1.28 -2.75 -9.99
C GLU A 139 -2.14 -1.75 -9.22
N TYR A 140 -3.45 -1.76 -9.45
CA TYR A 140 -4.40 -1.03 -8.63
C TYR A 140 -4.39 -1.52 -7.18
N PHE A 141 -4.46 -2.84 -6.96
CA PHE A 141 -4.37 -3.41 -5.61
C PHE A 141 -3.00 -3.16 -4.96
N TYR A 142 -1.91 -3.20 -5.73
CA TYR A 142 -0.58 -2.83 -5.25
C TYR A 142 -0.57 -1.40 -4.70
N SER A 143 -1.19 -0.46 -5.41
CA SER A 143 -1.22 0.94 -4.98
C SER A 143 -2.01 1.12 -3.67
N LEU A 144 -3.14 0.41 -3.53
CA LEU A 144 -3.92 0.41 -2.30
C LEU A 144 -3.22 -0.26 -1.12
N LEU A 145 -2.47 -1.35 -1.35
CA LEU A 145 -1.90 -2.16 -0.28
C LEU A 145 -0.59 -1.59 0.26
N PHE A 146 0.24 -0.98 -0.59
CA PHE A 146 1.65 -0.75 -0.26
C PHE A 146 2.14 0.69 -0.47
N THR A 147 1.30 1.59 -1.01
CA THR A 147 1.76 2.94 -1.38
C THR A 147 1.01 4.05 -0.65
N CYS A 148 1.61 5.24 -0.62
CA CYS A 148 0.99 6.45 -0.08
C CYS A 148 -0.24 6.95 -0.84
N GLN A 149 -0.65 6.29 -1.94
CA GLN A 149 -1.97 6.55 -2.54
C GLN A 149 -3.11 6.17 -1.60
N ASN A 150 -2.89 5.20 -0.72
CA ASN A 150 -3.88 4.71 0.24
C ASN A 150 -3.33 4.60 1.67
N LEU A 151 -2.05 4.92 1.89
CA LEU A 151 -1.42 4.92 3.21
C LEU A 151 -1.28 6.35 3.74
N LYS A 152 -1.84 6.63 4.92
CA LYS A 152 -1.60 7.87 5.68
C LYS A 152 -0.72 7.57 6.89
N LEU A 153 0.35 8.35 7.05
CA LEU A 153 1.14 8.37 8.27
C LEU A 153 0.41 9.17 9.34
N VAL A 154 -0.04 8.49 10.39
CA VAL A 154 -0.87 9.09 11.44
C VAL A 154 -0.28 8.85 12.83
N HIS A 155 -0.39 9.88 13.67
CA HIS A 155 -0.21 9.73 15.11
C HIS A 155 -1.28 8.78 15.67
N ILE A 156 -0.98 8.07 16.77
CA ILE A 156 -1.91 7.09 17.37
C ILE A 156 -3.27 7.71 17.72
N ALA A 157 -3.30 8.96 18.16
CA ALA A 157 -4.56 9.69 18.45
C ALA A 157 -5.39 10.01 17.20
N CYS A 158 -4.79 10.00 16.01
CA CYS A 158 -5.48 10.22 14.73
C CYS A 158 -5.80 8.90 14.01
N HIS A 159 -5.40 7.75 14.56
CA HIS A 159 -5.70 6.45 13.98
C HIS A 159 -7.07 5.97 14.47
N LYS A 160 -8.13 6.33 13.73
CA LYS A 160 -9.49 5.88 14.01
C LYS A 160 -9.60 4.39 13.74
N LYS A 161 -9.92 3.59 14.77
CA LYS A 161 -10.10 2.13 14.64
C LYS A 161 -11.52 1.72 14.20
N THR A 162 -12.39 2.69 13.95
CA THR A 162 -13.73 2.48 13.39
C THR A 162 -13.62 1.94 11.96
N THR A 163 -14.69 1.37 11.43
CA THR A 163 -14.76 1.03 10.01
C THR A 163 -14.69 2.30 9.17
N HIS A 164 -13.92 2.28 8.07
CA HIS A 164 -13.72 3.46 7.23
C HIS A 164 -14.87 3.65 6.24
N GLY A 165 -15.63 2.59 5.94
CA GLY A 165 -16.81 2.67 5.06
C GLY A 165 -16.47 2.95 3.59
N LEU A 166 -15.21 2.81 3.19
CA LEU A 166 -14.73 3.03 1.83
C LEU A 166 -14.58 1.72 1.06
N SER A 167 -14.86 1.78 -0.24
CA SER A 167 -14.80 0.65 -1.17
C SER A 167 -13.76 0.88 -2.27
N CYS A 168 -13.34 -0.21 -2.91
CA CYS A 168 -12.47 -0.14 -4.10
C CYS A 168 -13.23 0.48 -5.29
N ASP A 169 -12.55 1.30 -6.11
CA ASP A 169 -13.08 1.79 -7.40
C ASP A 169 -13.35 0.61 -8.36
N PRO A 170 -14.62 0.30 -8.68
CA PRO A 170 -14.98 -0.84 -9.51
C PRO A 170 -14.38 -0.78 -10.92
N ARG A 171 -14.07 0.42 -11.42
CA ARG A 171 -13.53 0.63 -12.77
C ARG A 171 -12.05 0.27 -12.87
N ARG A 172 -11.36 0.12 -11.73
CA ARG A 172 -9.93 -0.18 -11.63
C ARG A 172 -9.63 -1.59 -11.13
N ILE A 173 -10.65 -2.38 -10.81
CA ILE A 173 -10.46 -3.77 -10.34
C ILE A 173 -9.89 -4.67 -11.44
N TYR A 174 -10.27 -4.42 -12.68
CA TYR A 174 -9.91 -5.24 -13.83
C TYR A 174 -9.20 -4.41 -14.89
N ARG A 175 -8.30 -5.05 -15.65
CA ARG A 175 -7.64 -4.41 -16.77
C ARG A 175 -8.65 -4.08 -17.88
N PRO A 176 -8.47 -2.97 -18.62
CA PRO A 176 -9.27 -2.67 -19.78
C PRO A 176 -9.19 -3.81 -20.80
N GLN A 177 -10.34 -4.30 -21.27
CA GLN A 177 -10.35 -5.24 -22.39
C GLN A 177 -9.94 -4.49 -23.66
N ALA A 178 -8.93 -5.01 -24.36
CA ALA A 178 -8.59 -4.48 -25.68
C ALA A 178 -9.82 -4.62 -26.59
N LYS A 179 -10.30 -3.50 -27.15
CA LYS A 179 -11.37 -3.56 -28.16
C LYS A 179 -10.87 -4.45 -29.30
N PRO A 180 -11.68 -5.41 -29.81
CA PRO A 180 -11.30 -6.16 -30.98
C PRO A 180 -11.04 -5.17 -32.12
N ARG A 181 -9.83 -5.24 -32.71
CA ARG A 181 -9.48 -4.46 -33.91
C ARG A 181 -10.55 -4.76 -34.96
N ARG A 182 -11.36 -3.75 -35.33
CA ARG A 182 -12.24 -3.84 -36.50
C ARG A 182 -11.37 -4.27 -37.69
N ARG A 183 -11.58 -5.49 -38.20
CA ARG A 183 -10.95 -5.93 -39.45
C ARG A 183 -11.38 -4.94 -40.53
N ALA A 184 -10.41 -4.25 -41.13
CA ALA A 184 -10.68 -3.41 -42.30
C ALA A 184 -11.34 -4.30 -43.37
N ALA A 185 -12.53 -3.91 -43.82
CA ALA A 185 -13.24 -4.61 -44.87
C ALA A 185 -12.35 -4.59 -46.12
N ARG A 186 -11.92 -5.78 -46.55
CA ARG A 186 -11.18 -5.99 -47.80
C ARG A 186 -12.10 -5.51 -48.93
N LYS A 187 -11.79 -4.37 -49.56
CA LYS A 187 -12.43 -3.99 -50.83
C LYS A 187 -12.07 -5.07 -51.85
N ARG A 188 -13.10 -5.74 -52.38
CA ARG A 188 -12.97 -6.69 -53.49
C ARG A 188 -12.73 -5.90 -54.80
N PRO A 189 -12.04 -6.51 -55.78
CA PRO A 189 -11.58 -5.85 -57.00
C PRO A 189 -12.74 -5.37 -57.89
#